data_AF-A0A972WED3-F1
#
_entry.id   AF-A0A972WED3-F1
#
_cell.length_a   1.000
_cell.length_b   1.000
_cell.length_c   1.000
_cell.angle_alpha   90.00
_cell.angle_beta   90.00
_cell.angle_gamma   90.00
#
_symmetry.space_group_name_H-M   'P 1'
#
loop_
_entity.id
_entity.type
_entity.pdbx_description
1 polymer ?
#
loop_
_entity_poly.entity_id
_entity_poly.type
_entity_poly.pdbx_seq_one_letter_code
_entity_poly.pdbx_strand_id
1 'polypeptide(L)'
;DWPYREGLTIAEATNPLPILAVGIYGNVIPNQNGAPIRLVVPWKYGFKGIKSIVKMHFSSTRPKNSWNMAIPNEYGFYANVNPNVNHPRWSQARERRIGAGVFASKQETLMFNGYGEHVAHLYKDLDLRRNF
;
A
#
# COMPACT_ATOMS: atom_id res chain seq x y z
N ASP A 1 14.32 4.56 11.99
CA ASP A 1 14.61 6.01 11.82
C ASP A 1 13.42 6.77 11.30
N TRP A 2 13.22 7.96 11.87
CA TRP A 2 12.25 8.96 11.43
C TRP A 2 12.96 10.04 10.59
N PRO A 3 12.24 10.84 9.77
CA PRO A 3 10.80 10.76 9.46
C PRO A 3 10.42 9.51 8.66
N TYR A 4 9.12 9.21 8.60
CA TYR A 4 8.57 8.13 7.77
C TYR A 4 8.77 8.46 6.28
N ARG A 5 9.19 7.47 5.49
CA ARG A 5 9.50 7.62 4.06
C ARG A 5 8.93 6.46 3.27
N GLU A 6 8.40 6.77 2.09
CA GLU A 6 7.89 5.79 1.15
C GLU A 6 8.25 6.19 -0.28
N GLY A 7 8.09 5.25 -1.20
CA GLY A 7 8.33 5.46 -2.62
C GLY A 7 7.45 4.59 -3.50
N LEU A 8 7.15 5.09 -4.69
CA LEU A 8 6.51 4.37 -5.78
C LEU A 8 7.43 4.41 -7.00
N THR A 9 7.27 3.47 -7.92
CA THR A 9 7.84 3.65 -9.26
C THR A 9 7.10 4.78 -9.99
N ILE A 10 7.71 5.36 -11.03
CA ILE A 10 7.02 6.39 -11.84
C ILE A 10 5.73 5.82 -12.43
N ALA A 11 5.76 4.61 -13.01
CA ALA A 11 4.58 3.97 -13.58
C ALA A 11 3.45 3.75 -12.57
N GLU A 12 3.79 3.45 -11.31
CA GLU A 12 2.81 3.37 -10.22
C GLU A 12 2.26 4.75 -9.87
N ALA A 13 3.13 5.75 -9.69
CA ALA A 13 2.75 7.10 -9.31
C ALA A 13 1.91 7.82 -10.39
N THR A 14 2.07 7.45 -11.66
CA THR A 14 1.33 8.00 -12.80
C THR A 14 0.14 7.15 -13.23
N ASN A 15 -0.14 6.03 -12.55
CA ASN A 15 -1.38 5.28 -12.78
C ASN A 15 -2.59 6.16 -12.37
N PRO A 16 -3.78 5.99 -12.97
CA PRO A 16 -4.96 6.79 -12.61
C PRO A 16 -5.55 6.51 -11.22
N LEU A 17 -5.18 5.42 -10.55
CA LEU A 17 -5.78 5.01 -9.27
C LEU A 17 -5.19 5.65 -8.00
N PRO A 18 -3.87 5.90 -7.86
CA PRO A 18 -3.35 6.57 -6.69
C PRO A 18 -3.85 8.00 -6.59
N ILE A 19 -4.17 8.42 -5.37
CA ILE A 19 -4.64 9.78 -5.10
C ILE A 19 -3.88 10.39 -3.92
N LEU A 20 -3.76 11.71 -3.96
CA LEU A 20 -3.44 12.52 -2.79
C LEU A 20 -4.75 12.91 -2.12
N ALA A 21 -5.11 12.20 -1.06
CA ALA A 21 -6.31 12.44 -0.30
C ALA A 21 -6.13 13.61 0.67
N VAL A 22 -7.07 14.56 0.61
CA VAL A 22 -7.19 15.71 1.52
C VAL A 22 -8.48 15.66 2.36
N GLY A 23 -9.35 14.70 2.08
CA GLY A 23 -10.65 14.54 2.73
C GLY A 23 -11.09 13.09 2.87
N ILE A 24 -12.02 12.85 3.77
CA ILE A 24 -12.69 11.56 3.99
C ILE A 24 -14.13 11.81 4.45
N TYR A 25 -15.10 11.06 3.91
CA TYR A 25 -16.54 11.21 4.23
C TYR A 25 -17.05 12.66 4.15
N GLY A 26 -16.71 13.39 3.08
CA GLY A 26 -17.15 14.77 2.85
C GLY A 26 -16.48 15.84 3.72
N ASN A 27 -15.53 15.47 4.58
CA ASN A 27 -14.83 16.37 5.50
C ASN A 27 -13.32 16.40 5.21
N VAL A 28 -12.63 17.43 5.70
CA VAL A 28 -11.15 17.46 5.70
C VAL A 28 -10.62 16.25 6.46
N ILE A 29 -9.53 15.66 5.95
CA ILE A 29 -8.97 14.44 6.53
C ILE A 29 -8.51 14.71 7.98
N PRO A 30 -8.92 13.89 8.96
CA PRO A 30 -8.49 14.06 10.35
C PRO A 30 -7.00 13.74 10.58
N ASN A 31 -6.42 14.26 11.66
CA ASN A 31 -4.99 14.07 12.01
C ASN A 31 -4.60 12.58 12.08
N GLN A 32 -5.43 11.73 12.69
CA GLN A 32 -5.18 10.28 12.79
C GLN A 32 -5.14 9.59 11.42
N ASN A 33 -5.79 10.17 10.41
CA ASN A 33 -5.81 9.67 9.04
C ASN A 33 -4.65 10.21 8.19
N GLY A 34 -3.88 11.19 8.68
CA GLY A 34 -2.69 11.71 8.04
C GLY A 34 -2.83 13.09 7.41
N ALA A 35 -3.57 13.98 8.05
CA ALA A 35 -3.72 15.38 7.61
C ALA A 35 -2.39 16.12 7.43
N PRO A 36 -2.34 17.17 6.57
CA PRO A 36 -3.43 17.63 5.70
C PRO A 36 -3.54 16.86 4.37
N ILE A 37 -2.51 16.07 4.04
CA ILE A 37 -2.39 15.36 2.76
C ILE A 37 -1.78 13.97 2.98
N ARG A 38 -2.42 12.96 2.38
CA ARG A 38 -2.04 11.55 2.48
C ARG A 38 -2.04 10.90 1.11
N LEU A 39 -1.08 10.01 0.85
CA LEU A 39 -1.12 9.13 -0.32
C LEU A 39 -2.05 7.94 -0.06
N VAL A 40 -2.87 7.60 -1.06
CA VAL A 40 -3.67 6.37 -1.11
C VAL A 40 -3.31 5.61 -2.37
N VAL A 41 -2.95 4.33 -2.23
CA VAL A 41 -2.62 3.42 -3.34
C VAL A 41 -3.45 2.15 -3.16
N PRO A 42 -4.61 2.03 -3.83
CA PRO A 42 -5.65 1.11 -3.39
C PRO A 42 -5.32 -0.38 -3.55
N TRP A 43 -4.37 -0.74 -4.41
CA TRP A 43 -3.98 -2.14 -4.65
C TRP A 43 -2.78 -2.62 -3.80
N LYS A 44 -2.24 -1.76 -2.94
CA LYS A 44 -1.08 -2.04 -2.09
C LYS A 44 -1.45 -2.13 -0.62
N TYR A 45 -0.61 -2.79 0.17
CA TYR A 45 -0.78 -2.78 1.63
C TYR A 45 -0.69 -1.36 2.21
N GLY A 46 -1.43 -1.13 3.29
CA GLY A 46 -1.69 0.22 3.82
C GLY A 46 -0.45 1.03 4.21
N PHE A 47 0.68 0.39 4.48
CA PHE A 47 1.93 1.08 4.82
C PHE A 47 2.50 1.89 3.65
N LYS A 48 2.16 1.56 2.41
CA LYS A 48 2.52 2.35 1.23
C LYS A 48 1.80 3.70 1.16
N GLY A 49 0.66 3.82 1.86
CA GLY A 49 -0.10 5.06 1.95
C GLY A 49 0.43 6.01 3.02
N ILE A 50 1.56 6.68 2.72
CA ILE A 50 2.23 7.64 3.61
C ILE A 50 1.29 8.77 4.05
N LYS A 51 1.37 9.11 5.34
CA LYS A 51 0.58 10.16 6.00
C LYS A 51 1.36 11.46 6.12
N SER A 52 0.65 12.59 6.16
CA SER A 52 1.19 13.91 6.47
C SER A 52 2.42 14.25 5.63
N ILE A 53 2.27 14.17 4.30
CA ILE A 53 3.38 14.35 3.35
C ILE A 53 3.85 15.81 3.39
N VAL A 54 5.14 16.00 3.65
CA VAL A 54 5.79 17.33 3.67
C VAL A 54 6.78 17.54 2.51
N LYS A 55 7.22 16.45 1.85
CA LYS A 55 8.17 16.50 0.73
C LYS A 55 7.89 15.38 -0.26
N MET A 56 7.86 15.74 -1.54
CA MET A 56 7.90 14.81 -2.67
C MET A 56 9.09 15.17 -3.55
N HIS A 57 9.79 14.17 -4.05
CA HIS A 57 10.91 14.36 -4.98
C HIS A 57 10.97 13.18 -5.95
N PHE A 58 11.46 13.45 -7.16
CA PHE A 58 11.75 12.42 -8.14
C PHE A 58 13.21 11.96 -7.97
N SER A 59 13.44 10.66 -8.12
CA SER A 59 14.76 10.05 -8.00
C SER A 59 14.97 9.08 -9.16
N SER A 60 16.19 9.04 -9.69
CA SER A 60 16.61 8.04 -10.67
C SER A 60 16.87 6.67 -10.04
N THR A 61 17.00 6.61 -8.72
CA THR A 61 17.23 5.37 -7.96
C THR A 61 16.07 5.07 -7.02
N ARG A 62 15.83 3.77 -6.78
CA ARG A 62 14.77 3.30 -5.87
C ARG A 62 15.04 3.80 -4.45
N PRO A 63 14.14 4.59 -3.83
CA PRO A 63 14.33 5.05 -2.47
C PRO A 63 14.16 3.91 -1.46
N LYS A 64 14.70 4.10 -0.26
CA LYS A 64 14.44 3.21 0.88
C LYS A 64 13.11 3.55 1.54
N ASN A 65 12.31 2.53 1.86
CA ASN A 65 11.00 2.69 2.49
C ASN A 65 11.09 2.34 3.98
N SER A 66 10.33 3.01 4.85
CA SER A 66 10.45 2.86 6.30
C SER A 66 10.25 1.43 6.80
N TRP A 67 9.23 0.71 6.31
CA TRP A 67 9.01 -0.69 6.72
C TRP A 67 10.05 -1.65 6.17
N ASN A 68 10.48 -1.45 4.92
CA ASN A 68 11.54 -2.27 4.32
C ASN A 68 12.89 -2.05 5.03
N MET A 69 13.18 -0.84 5.52
CA MET A 69 14.37 -0.59 6.34
C MET A 69 14.25 -1.22 7.74
N ALA A 70 13.07 -1.16 8.34
CA ALA A 70 12.85 -1.66 9.69
C ALA A 70 12.88 -3.19 9.75
N ILE A 71 12.20 -3.86 8.81
CA ILE A 71 12.04 -5.32 8.79
C ILE A 71 12.10 -5.82 7.33
N PRO A 72 13.29 -5.83 6.69
CA PRO A 72 13.45 -6.07 5.26
C PRO A 72 12.99 -7.46 4.78
N ASN A 73 12.97 -8.43 5.69
CA ASN A 73 12.50 -9.80 5.43
C ASN A 73 10.97 -9.94 5.46
N GLU A 74 10.23 -8.91 5.87
CA GLU A 74 8.76 -8.93 5.97
C GLU A 74 8.05 -7.99 5.00
N TYR A 75 8.70 -6.87 4.65
CA TYR A 75 8.07 -5.82 3.84
C TYR A 75 8.96 -5.44 2.66
N GLY A 76 8.52 -5.76 1.44
CA GLY A 76 9.18 -5.37 0.20
C GLY A 76 8.85 -3.95 -0.26
N PHE A 77 9.50 -3.56 -1.36
CA PHE A 77 9.29 -2.25 -1.97
C PHE A 77 7.90 -2.11 -2.61
N TYR A 78 7.47 -3.12 -3.37
CA TYR A 78 6.24 -3.04 -4.17
C TYR A 78 4.99 -3.25 -3.32
N ALA A 79 4.98 -4.24 -2.41
CA ALA A 79 3.90 -4.42 -1.44
C ALA A 79 2.49 -4.49 -2.07
N ASN A 80 2.40 -5.13 -3.24
CA ASN A 80 1.13 -5.40 -3.89
C ASN A 80 0.33 -6.39 -3.04
N VAL A 81 -0.96 -6.13 -2.83
CA VAL A 81 -1.83 -7.08 -2.14
C VAL A 81 -1.89 -8.37 -2.96
N ASN A 82 -1.48 -9.48 -2.35
CA ASN A 82 -1.38 -10.77 -3.02
C ASN A 82 -1.74 -11.90 -2.05
N PRO A 83 -2.91 -12.54 -2.20
CA PRO A 83 -3.35 -13.62 -1.30
C PRO A 83 -2.46 -14.87 -1.38
N ASN A 84 -1.71 -15.03 -2.47
CA ASN A 84 -0.86 -16.21 -2.73
C ASN A 84 0.53 -16.08 -2.12
N VAL A 85 0.85 -14.95 -1.49
CA VAL A 85 2.13 -14.71 -0.82
C VAL A 85 1.85 -14.36 0.64
N ASN A 86 2.21 -15.28 1.52
CA ASN A 86 2.02 -15.08 2.95
C ASN A 86 3.06 -14.11 3.49
N HIS A 87 2.68 -13.37 4.52
CA HIS A 87 3.64 -12.69 5.37
C HIS A 87 4.41 -13.76 6.19
N PRO A 88 5.68 -13.56 6.58
CA PRO A 88 6.45 -14.56 7.32
C PRO A 88 5.78 -15.07 8.61
N ARG A 89 4.90 -14.26 9.20
CA ARG A 89 4.21 -14.56 10.47
C ARG A 89 2.72 -14.91 10.33
N TRP A 90 2.09 -14.72 9.17
CA TRP A 90 0.66 -15.01 9.00
C TRP A 90 0.27 -15.16 7.52
N SER A 91 -0.81 -15.89 7.26
CA SER A 91 -1.37 -15.99 5.91
C SER A 91 -2.07 -14.70 5.49
N GLN A 92 -1.88 -14.31 4.23
CA GLN A 92 -2.55 -13.18 3.59
C GLN A 92 -3.77 -13.60 2.76
N ALA A 93 -4.11 -14.89 2.72
CA ALA A 93 -5.21 -15.41 1.91
C ALA A 93 -6.59 -14.91 2.36
N ARG A 94 -6.73 -14.51 3.64
CA ARG A 94 -7.99 -14.03 4.20
C ARG A 94 -7.79 -12.79 5.07
N GLU A 95 -8.73 -11.87 4.98
CA GLU A 95 -8.72 -10.59 5.70
C GLU A 95 -9.97 -10.40 6.57
N ARG A 96 -9.89 -9.48 7.54
CA ARG A 96 -11.02 -9.09 8.38
C ARG A 96 -11.53 -7.72 7.94
N ARG A 97 -12.76 -7.69 7.42
CA ARG A 97 -13.43 -6.45 7.04
C ARG A 97 -13.88 -5.69 8.29
N ILE A 98 -13.31 -4.51 8.52
CA ILE A 98 -13.72 -3.64 9.63
C ILE A 98 -15.12 -3.08 9.33
N GLY A 99 -16.01 -3.15 10.32
CA GLY A 99 -17.42 -2.75 10.19
C GLY A 99 -18.39 -3.89 9.89
N ALA A 100 -17.91 -5.12 9.67
CA ALA A 100 -18.79 -6.29 9.43
C ALA A 100 -19.44 -6.86 10.71
N GLY A 101 -19.10 -6.34 11.89
CA GLY A 101 -19.57 -6.83 13.19
C GLY A 101 -18.51 -7.67 13.94
N VAL A 102 -18.69 -7.82 15.27
CA VAL A 102 -17.70 -8.47 16.16
C VAL A 102 -17.52 -9.96 15.85
N PHE A 103 -18.58 -10.62 15.38
CA PHE A 103 -18.60 -12.06 15.08
C PHE A 103 -18.48 -12.39 13.58
N ALA A 104 -18.17 -11.39 12.75
CA ALA A 104 -18.00 -11.62 11.32
C ALA A 104 -16.79 -12.50 11.04
N SER A 105 -16.98 -13.50 10.17
CA SER A 105 -15.90 -14.33 9.67
C SER A 105 -14.96 -13.53 8.76
N LYS A 106 -13.72 -14.02 8.59
CA LYS A 106 -12.79 -13.44 7.62
C LYS A 106 -13.31 -13.66 6.19
N GLN A 107 -13.07 -12.71 5.30
CA GLN A 107 -13.32 -12.87 3.85
C GLN A 107 -12.02 -13.20 3.12
N GLU A 108 -12.11 -13.67 1.87
CA GLU A 108 -10.92 -13.90 1.03
C GLU A 108 -10.31 -12.56 0.60
N THR A 109 -8.98 -12.50 0.62
CA THR A 109 -8.24 -11.34 0.13
C THR A 109 -8.17 -11.40 -1.39
N LEU A 110 -8.52 -10.31 -2.07
CA LEU A 110 -8.47 -10.25 -3.53
C LEU A 110 -7.07 -9.90 -4.03
N MET A 111 -6.65 -10.49 -5.16
CA MET A 111 -5.42 -10.11 -5.84
C MET A 111 -5.46 -8.63 -6.23
N PHE A 112 -4.37 -7.89 -5.97
CA PHE A 112 -4.30 -6.44 -6.13
C PHE A 112 -5.45 -5.70 -5.42
N ASN A 113 -5.96 -6.26 -4.33
CA ASN A 113 -7.11 -5.73 -3.59
C ASN A 113 -8.36 -5.51 -4.47
N GLY A 114 -8.52 -6.32 -5.53
CA GLY A 114 -9.64 -6.22 -6.47
C GLY A 114 -9.38 -5.32 -7.69
N TYR A 115 -8.24 -4.64 -7.77
CA TYR A 115 -7.92 -3.72 -8.87
C TYR A 115 -7.09 -4.36 -10.01
N GLY A 116 -7.04 -5.69 -10.08
CA GLY A 116 -6.15 -6.43 -10.97
C GLY A 116 -6.23 -5.99 -12.44
N GLU A 117 -7.43 -5.80 -12.97
CA GLU A 117 -7.66 -5.35 -14.36
C GLU A 117 -7.00 -4.00 -14.66
N HIS A 118 -6.85 -3.14 -13.66
CA HIS A 118 -6.31 -1.79 -13.80
C HIS A 118 -4.81 -1.68 -13.57
N VAL A 119 -4.19 -2.66 -12.89
CA VAL A 119 -2.80 -2.52 -12.42
C VAL A 119 -1.89 -3.70 -12.74
N ALA A 120 -2.43 -4.87 -13.08
CA ALA A 120 -1.62 -6.07 -13.33
C ALA A 120 -0.60 -5.84 -14.46
N HIS A 121 -0.94 -5.01 -15.45
CA HIS A 121 -0.06 -4.67 -16.55
C HIS A 121 1.25 -3.97 -16.12
N LEU A 122 1.27 -3.29 -14.96
CA LEU A 122 2.46 -2.63 -14.42
C LEU A 122 3.52 -3.61 -13.91
N TYR A 123 3.16 -4.89 -13.75
CA TYR A 123 3.96 -5.89 -13.03
C TYR A 123 4.25 -7.16 -13.84
N LYS A 124 3.98 -7.17 -15.15
CA LYS A 124 4.09 -8.38 -15.99
C LYS A 124 5.47 -9.06 -15.91
N ASP A 125 6.53 -8.27 -15.80
CA ASP A 125 7.91 -8.77 -15.78
C ASP A 125 8.49 -8.86 -14.35
N LEU A 126 7.64 -8.65 -13.33
CA LEU A 126 8.07 -8.65 -11.94
C LEU A 126 7.70 -9.98 -11.27
N ASP A 127 8.69 -10.63 -10.64
CA ASP A 127 8.40 -11.75 -9.74
C ASP A 127 7.69 -11.24 -8.48
N LEU A 128 6.37 -11.36 -8.47
CA LEU A 128 5.50 -10.90 -7.39
C LEU A 128 5.68 -11.66 -6.07
N ARG A 129 6.32 -12.84 -6.07
CA ARG A 129 6.63 -13.57 -4.84
C ARG A 129 7.91 -13.06 -4.21
N ARG A 130 8.93 -12.76 -5.02
CA ARG A 130 10.20 -12.19 -4.55
C ARG A 130 10.10 -10.71 -4.17
N ASN A 131 9.11 -10.01 -4.72
CA ASN A 131 8.96 -8.55 -4.58
C ASN A 131 7.75 -8.13 -3.72
N PHE A 132 7.29 -9.01 -2.84
CA PHE A 132 6.17 -8.78 -1.91
C PHE A 132 6.56 -7.83 -0.77
#